data_AF-A0A075JST0-F1
#
_entry.id   AF-A0A075JST0-F1
#
_cell.length_a   1.000
_cell.length_b   1.000
_cell.length_c   1.000
_cell.angle_alpha   90.00
_cell.angle_beta   90.00
_cell.angle_gamma   90.00
#
_symmetry.space_group_name_H-M   'P 1'
#
loop_
_entity.id
_entity.type
_entity.pdbx_description
1 polymer ?
#
loop_
_entity_poly.entity_id
_entity_poly.type
_entity_poly.pdbx_seq_one_letter_code
_entity_poly.pdbx_strand_id
1 'polypeptide(L)'
;MFNSKVELAGMDQLSLSQLMGVLYQKYKDEKITKKRIKEICLQTNSPELQKTGMEFLYMNGFYTELETLILKNHQSSYTSNRKWALVYQYTLERRKKQTPPRELLGRLNFIRTKEPELICLVELLRVTLHYDLQEYTKLGNFLYVQPQLFNEVEDNVLRNFFHVRLYQILLTYYTLRDQVIMARKFGYRLLNKTTNAMTKIGTHIKLGLTYTFDSYTQGMYHFHQALELAKQHHIEKYDYLILQRNIPFLAAHWNRVDNIYTKDKSEQAHIEIAKGNNQNAIEILEELPLNSPFQLYYMGRAKQDKQLLLKSYREFIEKRSDHFFGKLPLAALKQMNSKEEI
;
A
#
# COMPACT_ATOMS: atom_id res chain seq x y z
N MET A 1 -24.40 -23.49 -20.03
CA MET A 1 -23.00 -23.96 -20.15
C MET A 1 -22.43 -23.43 -21.44
N PHE A 2 -21.47 -22.51 -21.37
CA PHE A 2 -20.77 -21.97 -22.54
C PHE A 2 -19.53 -22.84 -22.82
N ASN A 3 -19.34 -23.25 -24.07
CA ASN A 3 -18.30 -24.19 -24.47
C ASN A 3 -16.94 -23.46 -24.60
N SER A 4 -16.22 -23.34 -23.48
CA SER A 4 -14.99 -22.52 -23.35
C SER A 4 -13.87 -22.86 -24.33
N LYS A 5 -13.81 -24.11 -24.82
CA LYS A 5 -12.79 -24.54 -25.79
C LYS A 5 -12.94 -23.88 -27.17
N VAL A 6 -14.14 -23.47 -27.57
CA VAL A 6 -14.39 -22.89 -28.90
C VAL A 6 -14.05 -21.39 -28.94
N GLU A 7 -14.17 -20.66 -27.83
CA GLU A 7 -13.81 -19.24 -27.77
C GLU A 7 -12.30 -18.97 -27.59
N LEU A 8 -11.52 -19.95 -27.12
CA LEU A 8 -10.07 -19.81 -26.96
C LEU A 8 -9.28 -19.92 -28.27
N ALA A 9 -9.89 -20.49 -29.32
CA ALA A 9 -9.22 -20.67 -30.60
C ALA A 9 -8.82 -19.31 -31.19
N GLY A 10 -7.51 -19.08 -31.33
CA GLY A 10 -6.93 -17.82 -31.82
C GLY A 10 -6.66 -16.76 -30.73
N MET A 11 -7.21 -16.89 -29.52
CA MET A 11 -6.94 -15.94 -28.42
C MET A 11 -5.54 -16.13 -27.82
N ASP A 12 -4.99 -17.35 -27.85
CA ASP A 12 -3.63 -17.65 -27.36
C ASP A 12 -2.51 -16.99 -28.20
N GLN A 13 -2.85 -16.52 -29.40
CA GLN A 13 -1.92 -15.80 -30.28
C GLN A 13 -1.90 -14.29 -30.02
N LEU A 14 -2.83 -13.77 -29.21
CA LEU A 14 -2.94 -12.35 -28.89
C LEU A 14 -2.03 -11.99 -27.72
N SER A 15 -1.44 -10.80 -27.78
CA SER A 15 -0.85 -10.18 -26.59
C SER A 15 -1.95 -9.83 -25.57
N LEU A 16 -1.58 -9.64 -24.30
CA LEU A 16 -2.54 -9.22 -23.27
C LEU A 16 -3.23 -7.91 -23.64
N SER A 17 -2.52 -6.97 -24.28
CA SER A 17 -3.09 -5.70 -24.74
C SER A 17 -4.17 -5.91 -25.80
N GLN A 18 -3.91 -6.73 -26.80
CA GLN A 18 -4.88 -7.06 -27.85
C GLN A 18 -6.08 -7.80 -27.25
N LEU A 19 -5.82 -8.76 -26.36
CA LEU A 19 -6.86 -9.51 -25.66
C LEU A 19 -7.79 -8.58 -24.87
N MET A 20 -7.22 -7.66 -24.10
CA MET A 20 -7.99 -6.65 -23.35
C MET A 20 -8.85 -5.78 -24.28
N GLY A 21 -8.29 -5.33 -25.40
CA GLY A 21 -9.01 -4.52 -26.39
C GLY A 21 -10.20 -5.24 -27.01
N VAL A 22 -9.98 -6.47 -27.50
CA VAL A 22 -11.03 -7.28 -28.15
C VAL A 22 -12.15 -7.61 -27.17
N LEU A 23 -11.82 -8.05 -25.95
CA LEU A 23 -12.83 -8.42 -24.97
C LEU A 23 -13.61 -7.20 -24.47
N TYR A 24 -12.94 -6.05 -24.29
CA TYR A 24 -13.62 -4.83 -23.91
C TYR A 24 -14.61 -4.37 -24.99
N GLN A 25 -14.22 -4.42 -26.27
CA GLN A 25 -15.14 -4.11 -27.38
C GLN A 25 -16.33 -5.06 -27.45
N LYS A 26 -16.11 -6.35 -27.19
CA LYS A 26 -17.17 -7.39 -27.21
C LYS A 26 -18.19 -7.21 -26.08
N TYR A 27 -17.73 -7.03 -24.85
CA TYR A 27 -18.62 -7.04 -23.69
C TYR A 27 -19.08 -5.64 -23.26
N LYS A 28 -18.32 -4.58 -23.55
CA LYS A 28 -18.57 -3.20 -23.12
C LYS A 28 -18.80 -3.04 -21.61
N ASP A 29 -18.37 -4.03 -20.83
CA ASP A 29 -18.49 -4.10 -19.37
C ASP A 29 -17.14 -4.53 -18.78
N GLU A 30 -16.59 -3.70 -17.90
CA GLU A 30 -15.26 -3.90 -17.34
C GLU A 30 -15.18 -5.13 -16.43
N LYS A 31 -16.24 -5.41 -15.67
CA LYS A 31 -16.29 -6.54 -14.71
C LYS A 31 -16.35 -7.87 -15.47
N ILE A 32 -17.19 -7.95 -16.50
CA ILE A 32 -17.28 -9.12 -17.37
C ILE A 32 -15.97 -9.31 -18.12
N THR A 33 -15.41 -8.24 -18.70
CA THR A 33 -14.13 -8.28 -19.43
C THR A 33 -13.00 -8.84 -18.55
N LYS A 34 -12.85 -8.34 -17.32
CA LYS A 34 -11.83 -8.85 -16.39
C LYS A 34 -12.03 -10.31 -16.02
N LYS A 35 -13.28 -10.72 -15.78
CA LYS A 35 -13.59 -12.12 -15.50
C LYS A 35 -13.18 -13.02 -16.66
N ARG A 36 -13.40 -12.59 -17.91
CA ARG A 36 -12.99 -13.34 -19.11
C ARG A 36 -11.48 -13.39 -19.28
N ILE A 37 -10.77 -12.27 -19.13
CA ILE A 37 -9.30 -12.26 -19.20
C ILE A 37 -8.72 -13.21 -18.15
N LYS A 38 -9.24 -13.17 -16.92
CA LYS A 38 -8.85 -14.08 -15.84
C LYS A 38 -9.01 -15.55 -16.24
N GLU A 39 -10.17 -15.93 -16.79
CA GLU A 39 -10.44 -17.30 -17.25
C GLU A 39 -9.44 -17.73 -18.34
N ILE A 40 -9.15 -16.84 -19.30
CA ILE A 40 -8.21 -17.10 -20.40
C ILE A 40 -6.78 -17.24 -19.87
N CYS A 41 -6.33 -16.36 -18.96
CA CYS A 41 -5.00 -16.46 -18.34
C CYS A 41 -4.75 -17.82 -17.69
N LEU A 42 -5.78 -18.44 -17.11
CA LEU A 42 -5.66 -19.76 -16.48
C LEU A 42 -5.63 -20.91 -17.48
N GLN A 43 -6.33 -20.77 -18.61
CA GLN A 43 -6.52 -21.84 -19.59
C GLN A 43 -5.45 -21.81 -20.70
N THR A 44 -4.85 -20.65 -20.98
CA THR A 44 -3.90 -20.46 -22.08
C THR A 44 -2.65 -21.35 -21.99
N ASN A 45 -2.19 -21.83 -23.14
CA ASN A 45 -0.88 -22.49 -23.25
C ASN A 45 0.22 -21.56 -23.78
N SER A 46 -0.12 -20.31 -24.09
CA SER A 46 0.84 -19.30 -24.55
C SER A 46 1.81 -18.92 -23.43
N PRO A 47 3.12 -19.15 -23.58
CA PRO A 47 4.10 -18.81 -22.55
C PRO A 47 4.11 -17.31 -22.24
N GLU A 48 3.91 -16.46 -23.25
CA GLU A 48 3.89 -15.01 -23.08
C GLU A 48 2.65 -14.56 -22.30
N LEU A 49 1.47 -15.04 -22.69
CA LEU A 49 0.22 -14.66 -22.02
C LEU A 49 0.16 -15.18 -20.57
N GLN A 50 0.83 -16.30 -20.28
CA GLN A 50 1.00 -16.77 -18.90
C GLN A 50 1.85 -15.81 -18.05
N LYS A 51 2.93 -15.23 -18.60
CA LYS A 51 3.76 -14.24 -17.89
C LYS A 51 2.97 -12.96 -17.62
N THR A 52 2.45 -12.33 -18.67
CA THR A 52 1.68 -11.08 -18.53
C THR A 52 0.39 -11.28 -17.74
N GLY A 53 -0.20 -12.49 -17.83
CA GLY A 53 -1.34 -12.92 -17.06
C GLY A 53 -1.06 -12.92 -15.55
N MET A 54 0.13 -13.30 -15.10
CA MET A 54 0.48 -13.21 -13.68
C MET A 54 0.45 -11.76 -13.17
N GLU A 55 0.95 -10.79 -13.95
CA GLU A 55 0.84 -9.37 -13.57
C GLU A 55 -0.62 -8.91 -13.58
N PHE A 56 -1.39 -9.27 -14.61
CA PHE A 56 -2.81 -8.92 -14.70
C PHE A 56 -3.59 -9.42 -13.47
N LEU A 57 -3.41 -10.69 -13.11
CA LEU A 57 -4.07 -11.30 -11.96
C LEU A 57 -3.67 -10.61 -10.65
N TYR A 58 -2.37 -10.34 -10.47
CA TYR A 58 -1.88 -9.61 -9.30
C TYR A 58 -2.49 -8.21 -9.18
N MET A 59 -2.43 -7.44 -10.27
CA MET A 59 -2.88 -6.05 -10.29
C MET A 59 -4.38 -5.92 -10.11
N ASN A 60 -5.17 -6.90 -10.55
CA ASN A 60 -6.62 -6.92 -10.36
C ASN A 60 -7.07 -7.62 -9.08
N GLY A 61 -6.15 -8.18 -8.30
CA GLY A 61 -6.44 -8.77 -7.00
C GLY A 61 -6.98 -10.21 -7.07
N PHE A 62 -6.78 -10.90 -8.18
CA PHE A 62 -7.14 -12.31 -8.37
C PHE A 62 -6.04 -13.23 -7.83
N TYR A 63 -5.81 -13.18 -6.52
CA TYR A 63 -4.64 -13.84 -5.91
C TYR A 63 -4.74 -15.36 -5.88
N THR A 64 -5.94 -15.91 -5.73
CA THR A 64 -6.16 -17.37 -5.79
C THR A 64 -5.88 -17.90 -7.19
N GLU A 65 -6.34 -17.19 -8.22
CA GLU A 65 -6.03 -17.51 -9.60
C GLU A 65 -4.55 -17.31 -9.92
N LEU A 66 -3.92 -16.27 -9.35
CA LEU A 66 -2.47 -16.07 -9.47
C LEU A 66 -1.69 -17.25 -8.91
N GLU A 67 -2.08 -17.79 -7.75
CA GLU A 67 -1.46 -19.00 -7.17
C GLU A 67 -1.56 -20.20 -8.11
N THR A 68 -2.72 -20.39 -8.74
CA THR A 68 -2.92 -21.45 -9.74
C THR A 68 -1.98 -21.26 -10.94
N LEU A 69 -1.87 -20.03 -11.45
CA LEU A 69 -1.02 -19.73 -12.59
C LEU A 69 0.47 -19.84 -12.26
N ILE A 70 0.89 -19.48 -11.04
CA ILE A 70 2.25 -19.68 -10.53
C ILE A 70 2.61 -21.17 -10.55
N LEU A 71 1.74 -22.03 -9.99
CA LEU A 71 1.97 -23.49 -9.95
C LEU A 71 2.14 -24.07 -11.36
N LYS A 72 1.29 -23.65 -12.31
CA LYS A 72 1.42 -24.03 -13.73
C LYS A 72 2.76 -23.61 -14.31
N ASN A 73 3.20 -22.37 -14.04
CA ASN A 73 4.43 -21.84 -14.62
C ASN A 73 5.71 -22.41 -13.97
N HIS A 74 5.67 -22.90 -12.73
CA HIS A 74 6.80 -23.64 -12.14
C HIS A 74 7.12 -24.92 -12.90
N GLN A 75 6.10 -25.56 -13.47
CA GLN A 75 6.23 -26.79 -14.25
C GLN A 75 6.49 -26.52 -15.75
N SER A 76 6.58 -25.24 -16.15
CA SER A 76 6.79 -24.87 -17.54
C SER A 76 8.16 -25.32 -18.05
N SER A 77 8.23 -25.77 -19.30
CA SER A 77 9.48 -26.05 -20.00
C SER A 77 10.31 -24.77 -20.22
N TYR A 78 9.66 -23.60 -20.25
CA TYR A 78 10.31 -22.32 -20.47
C TYR A 78 10.95 -21.76 -19.20
N THR A 79 12.27 -21.53 -19.24
CA THR A 79 13.03 -20.98 -18.11
C THR A 79 12.57 -19.59 -17.70
N SER A 80 12.16 -18.73 -18.64
CA SER A 80 11.61 -17.39 -18.32
C SER A 80 10.33 -17.51 -17.46
N ASN A 81 9.37 -18.32 -17.89
CA ASN A 81 8.12 -18.57 -17.16
C ASN A 81 8.36 -19.07 -15.72
N ARG A 82 9.30 -20.01 -15.53
CA ARG A 82 9.66 -20.48 -14.18
C ARG A 82 10.21 -19.35 -13.30
N LYS A 83 11.00 -18.42 -13.87
CA LYS A 83 11.52 -17.25 -13.12
C LYS A 83 10.43 -16.24 -12.80
N TRP A 84 9.50 -15.98 -13.71
CA TRP A 84 8.32 -15.17 -13.42
C TRP A 84 7.50 -15.78 -12.27
N ALA A 85 7.23 -17.09 -12.32
CA ALA A 85 6.53 -17.80 -11.25
C ALA A 85 7.21 -17.59 -9.88
N LEU A 86 8.54 -17.70 -9.81
CA LEU A 86 9.30 -17.44 -8.58
C LEU A 86 9.13 -16.01 -8.07
N VAL A 87 9.21 -14.99 -8.92
CA VAL A 87 9.03 -13.59 -8.50
C VAL A 87 7.62 -13.35 -7.97
N TYR A 88 6.59 -13.88 -8.61
CA TYR A 88 5.22 -13.74 -8.12
C TYR A 88 4.94 -14.59 -6.87
N GLN A 89 5.56 -15.76 -6.74
CA GLN A 89 5.54 -16.55 -5.51
C GLN A 89 6.08 -15.71 -4.35
N TYR A 90 7.28 -15.13 -4.49
CA TYR A 90 7.87 -14.26 -3.46
C TYR A 90 7.00 -13.04 -3.16
N THR A 91 6.35 -12.49 -4.18
CA THR A 91 5.40 -11.37 -4.02
C THR A 91 4.20 -11.77 -3.16
N LEU A 92 3.67 -12.99 -3.33
CA LEU A 92 2.57 -13.51 -2.51
C LEU A 92 3.02 -13.90 -1.10
N GLU A 93 4.19 -14.53 -0.95
CA GLU A 93 4.79 -14.85 0.36
C GLU A 93 4.95 -13.59 1.20
N ARG A 94 5.50 -12.52 0.61
CA ARG A 94 5.60 -11.19 1.23
C ARG A 94 4.22 -10.68 1.67
N ARG A 95 3.24 -10.72 0.76
CA ARG A 95 1.90 -10.18 1.01
C ARG A 95 1.16 -10.92 2.12
N LYS A 96 1.35 -12.24 2.21
CA LYS A 96 0.81 -13.09 3.27
C LYS A 96 1.66 -13.08 4.55
N LYS A 97 2.79 -12.35 4.55
CA LYS A 97 3.79 -12.33 5.64
C LYS A 97 4.28 -13.73 6.02
N GLN A 98 4.36 -14.63 5.04
CA GLN A 98 4.80 -16.02 5.24
C GLN A 98 6.32 -16.14 5.35
N THR A 99 7.06 -15.21 4.76
CA THR A 99 8.52 -15.23 4.73
C THR A 99 9.09 -13.87 5.13
N PRO A 100 10.09 -13.82 6.02
CA PRO A 100 10.74 -12.57 6.41
C PRO A 100 11.31 -11.80 5.20
N PRO A 101 11.19 -10.46 5.17
CA PRO A 101 11.64 -9.68 4.00
C PRO A 101 13.14 -9.84 3.67
N ARG A 102 14.01 -9.99 4.68
CA ARG A 102 15.45 -10.24 4.47
C ARG A 102 15.73 -11.55 3.74
N GLU A 103 14.97 -12.59 4.05
CA GLU A 103 15.11 -13.89 3.40
C GLU A 103 14.65 -13.81 1.94
N LEU A 104 13.51 -13.15 1.68
CA LEU A 104 13.03 -12.90 0.32
C LEU A 104 14.04 -12.09 -0.51
N LEU A 105 14.69 -11.07 0.07
CA LEU A 105 15.76 -10.32 -0.61
C LEU A 105 16.94 -11.24 -0.97
N GLY A 106 17.34 -12.13 -0.07
CA GLY A 106 18.38 -13.12 -0.33
C GLY A 106 18.02 -14.00 -1.53
N ARG A 107 16.80 -14.56 -1.55
CA ARG A 107 16.29 -15.38 -2.66
C ARG A 107 16.23 -14.59 -3.98
N LEU A 108 15.79 -13.34 -3.93
CA LEU A 108 15.65 -12.46 -5.09
C LEU A 108 17.00 -12.18 -5.79
N ASN A 109 18.12 -12.19 -5.06
CA ASN A 109 19.47 -11.98 -5.62
C ASN A 109 19.92 -13.10 -6.56
N PHE A 110 19.32 -14.29 -6.48
CA PHE A 110 19.65 -15.42 -7.35
C PHE A 110 18.89 -15.39 -8.68
N ILE A 111 17.90 -14.50 -8.82
CA ILE A 111 17.16 -14.36 -10.08
C ILE A 111 17.99 -13.54 -11.07
N ARG A 112 18.52 -14.22 -12.10
CA ARG A 112 19.26 -13.60 -13.21
C ARG A 112 18.44 -13.65 -14.49
N THR A 113 18.23 -12.51 -15.14
CA THR A 113 17.47 -12.41 -16.39
C THR A 113 17.96 -11.22 -17.23
N LYS A 114 17.70 -11.30 -18.55
CA LYS A 114 17.90 -10.20 -19.50
C LYS A 114 16.57 -9.62 -20.01
N GLU A 115 15.45 -10.18 -19.56
CA GLU A 115 14.10 -9.74 -19.92
C GLU A 115 13.75 -8.45 -19.16
N PRO A 116 13.56 -7.31 -19.84
CA PRO A 116 13.32 -6.02 -19.19
C PRO A 116 12.14 -6.01 -18.22
N GLU A 117 11.05 -6.70 -18.58
CA GLU A 117 9.83 -6.83 -17.78
C GLU A 117 10.11 -7.51 -16.44
N LEU A 118 10.88 -8.60 -16.48
CA LEU A 118 11.23 -9.35 -15.28
C LEU A 118 12.24 -8.61 -14.42
N ILE A 119 13.17 -7.86 -15.02
CA ILE A 119 14.08 -6.97 -14.28
C ILE A 119 13.26 -5.93 -13.51
N CYS A 120 12.28 -5.29 -14.18
CA CYS A 120 11.38 -4.33 -13.54
C CYS A 120 10.62 -4.95 -12.37
N LEU A 121 10.06 -6.14 -12.54
CA LEU A 121 9.33 -6.84 -11.47
C LEU A 121 10.23 -7.18 -10.28
N VAL A 122 11.45 -7.64 -10.54
CA VAL A 122 12.44 -7.91 -9.49
C VAL A 122 12.76 -6.64 -8.71
N GLU A 123 13.04 -5.53 -9.39
CA GLU A 123 13.37 -4.27 -8.72
C GLU A 123 12.17 -3.66 -7.97
N LEU A 124 10.96 -3.77 -8.52
CA LEU A 124 9.73 -3.37 -7.84
C LEU A 124 9.49 -4.19 -6.57
N LEU A 125 9.75 -5.50 -6.59
CA LEU A 125 9.66 -6.34 -5.39
C LEU A 125 10.75 -5.96 -4.39
N ARG A 126 11.99 -5.78 -4.86
CA ARG A 126 13.16 -5.41 -4.04
C ARG A 126 12.91 -4.12 -3.26
N VAL A 127 12.45 -3.06 -3.92
CA VAL A 127 12.17 -1.77 -3.25
C VAL A 127 11.04 -1.91 -2.22
N THR A 128 10.05 -2.76 -2.50
CA THR A 128 8.95 -2.99 -1.57
C THR A 128 9.40 -3.84 -0.35
N LEU A 129 10.38 -4.72 -0.52
CA LEU A 129 10.99 -5.45 0.60
C LEU A 129 11.88 -4.54 1.47
N HIS A 130 12.67 -3.65 0.86
CA HIS A 130 13.42 -2.63 1.62
C HIS A 130 12.49 -1.71 2.40
N TYR A 131 11.33 -1.38 1.85
CA TYR A 131 10.29 -0.65 2.58
C TYR A 131 9.82 -1.41 3.83
N ASP A 132 9.55 -2.73 3.73
CA ASP A 132 9.13 -3.53 4.88
C ASP A 132 10.22 -3.62 5.97
N LEU A 133 11.48 -3.48 5.57
CA LEU A 133 12.64 -3.44 6.47
C LEU A 133 12.95 -2.03 7.01
N GLN A 134 12.15 -1.03 6.66
CA GLN A 134 12.38 0.38 7.05
C GLN A 134 13.70 0.94 6.50
N GLU A 135 14.23 0.38 5.41
CA GLU A 135 15.49 0.78 4.76
C GLU A 135 15.25 1.86 3.69
N TYR A 136 14.65 2.98 4.08
CA TYR A 136 14.11 3.98 3.14
C TYR A 136 15.14 4.66 2.23
N THR A 137 16.42 4.69 2.61
CA THR A 137 17.50 5.18 1.73
C THR A 137 17.54 4.39 0.42
N LYS A 138 17.23 3.09 0.44
CA LYS A 138 17.22 2.24 -0.76
C LYS A 138 16.10 2.61 -1.74
N LEU A 139 15.01 3.22 -1.27
CA LEU A 139 13.95 3.71 -2.15
C LEU A 139 14.45 4.86 -3.03
N GLY A 140 15.27 5.76 -2.48
CA GLY A 140 15.84 6.88 -3.25
C GLY A 140 16.64 6.42 -4.47
N ASN A 141 17.46 5.37 -4.29
CA ASN A 141 18.25 4.79 -5.39
C ASN A 141 17.36 4.19 -6.48
N PHE A 142 16.29 3.49 -6.09
CA PHE A 142 15.32 2.95 -7.05
C PHE A 142 14.66 4.06 -7.88
N LEU A 143 14.31 5.21 -7.26
CA LEU A 143 13.70 6.32 -7.99
C LEU A 143 14.60 6.94 -9.05
N TYR A 144 15.92 6.87 -8.85
CA TYR A 144 16.90 7.34 -9.83
C TYR A 144 16.97 6.42 -11.06
N VAL A 145 16.99 5.10 -10.86
CA VAL A 145 17.18 4.12 -11.96
C VAL A 145 15.88 3.71 -12.66
N GLN A 146 14.73 3.82 -11.98
CA GLN A 146 13.46 3.32 -12.52
C GLN A 146 13.02 3.88 -13.89
N PRO A 147 13.30 5.16 -14.27
CA PRO A 147 12.89 5.63 -15.60
C PRO A 147 13.56 4.83 -16.72
N GLN A 148 14.84 4.50 -16.56
CA GLN A 148 15.59 3.71 -17.54
C GLN A 148 15.01 2.30 -17.64
N LEU A 149 14.79 1.64 -16.49
CA LEU A 149 14.20 0.30 -16.44
C LEU A 149 12.83 0.24 -17.15
N PHE A 150 11.96 1.22 -16.91
CA PHE A 150 10.61 1.20 -17.46
C PHE A 150 10.59 1.54 -18.96
N ASN A 151 11.55 2.32 -19.44
CA ASN A 151 11.68 2.64 -20.86
C ASN A 151 12.08 1.41 -21.71
N GLU A 152 12.77 0.44 -21.12
CA GLU A 152 13.16 -0.82 -21.78
C GLU A 152 12.00 -1.82 -21.94
N VAL A 153 10.88 -1.62 -21.24
CA VAL A 153 9.70 -2.52 -21.30
C VAL A 153 8.82 -2.16 -22.49
N GLU A 154 8.81 -2.95 -23.55
CA GLU A 154 8.05 -2.64 -24.79
C GLU A 154 6.52 -2.76 -24.61
N ASP A 155 6.05 -3.70 -23.77
CA ASP A 155 4.62 -3.89 -23.54
C ASP A 155 4.01 -2.71 -22.74
N ASN A 156 3.21 -1.91 -23.43
CA ASN A 156 2.54 -0.73 -22.84
C ASN A 156 1.55 -1.09 -21.70
N VAL A 157 0.91 -2.26 -21.73
CA VAL A 157 0.00 -2.71 -20.67
C VAL A 157 0.80 -3.07 -19.42
N LEU A 158 1.89 -3.82 -19.56
CA LEU A 158 2.79 -4.10 -18.46
C LEU A 158 3.40 -2.82 -17.88
N ARG A 159 3.88 -1.92 -18.74
CA ARG A 159 4.42 -0.62 -18.29
C ARG A 159 3.39 0.18 -17.49
N ASN A 160 2.12 0.16 -17.92
CA ASN A 160 1.02 0.78 -17.16
C ASN A 160 0.82 0.12 -15.79
N PHE A 161 0.86 -1.21 -15.69
CA PHE A 161 0.79 -1.91 -14.40
C PHE A 161 1.98 -1.58 -13.49
N PHE A 162 3.18 -1.52 -14.04
CA PHE A 162 4.38 -1.13 -13.29
C PHE A 162 4.29 0.31 -12.78
N HIS A 163 3.71 1.23 -13.55
CA HIS A 163 3.43 2.59 -13.07
C HIS A 163 2.44 2.61 -11.89
N VAL A 164 1.42 1.75 -11.89
CA VAL A 164 0.48 1.65 -10.75
C VAL A 164 1.21 1.16 -9.48
N ARG A 165 2.15 0.22 -9.62
CA ARG A 165 3.01 -0.21 -8.49
C ARG A 165 3.95 0.91 -8.04
N LEU A 166 4.60 1.60 -8.99
CA LEU A 166 5.46 2.74 -8.72
C LEU A 166 4.73 3.85 -7.96
N TYR A 167 3.49 4.19 -8.34
CA TYR A 167 2.72 5.23 -7.67
C TYR A 167 2.38 4.86 -6.22
N GLN A 168 2.18 3.57 -5.91
CA GLN A 168 2.01 3.11 -4.52
C GLN A 168 3.28 3.34 -3.69
N ILE A 169 4.46 3.05 -4.27
CA ILE A 169 5.76 3.28 -3.63
C ILE A 169 5.98 4.78 -3.42
N LEU A 170 5.76 5.60 -4.46
CA LEU A 170 5.96 7.04 -4.43
C LEU A 170 5.04 7.74 -3.44
N LEU A 171 3.76 7.38 -3.39
CA LEU A 171 2.82 7.91 -2.40
C LEU A 171 3.36 7.73 -0.98
N THR A 172 3.85 6.54 -0.66
CA THR A 172 4.42 6.24 0.65
C THR A 172 5.74 6.95 0.90
N TYR A 173 6.67 6.89 -0.05
CA TYR A 173 7.97 7.54 0.05
C TYR A 173 7.84 9.04 0.33
N TYR A 174 7.05 9.75 -0.49
CA TYR A 174 6.86 11.18 -0.32
C TYR A 174 6.08 11.53 0.96
N THR A 175 5.18 10.66 1.43
CA THR A 175 4.53 10.86 2.73
C THR A 175 5.58 10.82 3.84
N LEU A 176 6.41 9.78 3.92
CA LEU A 176 7.43 9.64 4.97
C LEU A 176 8.46 10.77 4.98
N ARG A 177 8.73 11.38 3.81
CA ARG A 177 9.65 12.51 3.66
C ARG A 177 9.01 13.88 3.90
N ASP A 178 7.76 13.91 4.38
CA ASP A 178 6.96 15.12 4.56
C ASP A 178 6.80 15.96 3.27
N GLN A 179 6.75 15.30 2.12
CA GLN A 179 6.52 15.91 0.81
C GLN A 179 5.08 15.66 0.36
N VAL A 180 4.12 16.12 1.17
CA VAL A 180 2.69 15.77 1.03
C VAL A 180 2.05 16.17 -0.29
N ILE A 181 2.48 17.28 -0.92
CA ILE A 181 1.99 17.69 -2.24
C ILE A 181 2.32 16.62 -3.29
N MET A 182 3.55 16.12 -3.28
CA MET A 182 3.98 15.05 -4.18
C MET A 182 3.28 13.73 -3.84
N ALA A 183 3.15 13.41 -2.54
CA ALA A 183 2.42 12.23 -2.10
C ALA A 183 0.98 12.23 -2.65
N ARG A 184 0.24 13.33 -2.46
CA ARG A 184 -1.14 13.49 -2.94
C ARG A 184 -1.23 13.39 -4.46
N LYS A 185 -0.32 14.02 -5.21
CA LYS A 185 -0.22 13.89 -6.67
C LYS A 185 -0.18 12.42 -7.10
N PHE A 186 0.67 11.61 -6.48
CA PHE A 186 0.75 10.18 -6.80
C PHE A 186 -0.44 9.38 -6.28
N GLY A 187 -1.02 9.76 -5.14
CA GLY A 187 -2.26 9.17 -4.64
C GLY A 187 -3.43 9.33 -5.61
N TYR A 188 -3.68 10.54 -6.12
CA TYR A 188 -4.75 10.76 -7.11
C TYR A 188 -4.46 10.07 -8.45
N ARG A 189 -3.20 10.09 -8.92
CA ARG A 189 -2.80 9.33 -10.13
C ARG A 189 -3.07 7.82 -9.96
N LEU A 190 -2.83 7.29 -8.77
CA LEU A 190 -3.09 5.89 -8.45
C LEU A 190 -4.59 5.59 -8.44
N LEU A 191 -5.41 6.42 -7.80
CA LEU A 191 -6.88 6.27 -7.78
C LEU A 191 -7.47 6.24 -9.20
N ASN A 192 -6.95 7.07 -10.10
CA ASN A 192 -7.43 7.16 -11.49
C ASN A 192 -7.01 5.97 -12.36
N LYS A 193 -5.99 5.20 -11.97
CA LYS A 193 -5.46 4.09 -12.77
C LYS A 193 -5.79 2.72 -12.21
N THR A 194 -5.88 2.58 -10.89
CA THR A 194 -6.11 1.27 -10.28
C THR A 194 -7.58 0.93 -10.27
N THR A 195 -7.86 -0.35 -10.51
CA THR A 195 -9.21 -0.91 -10.38
C THR A 195 -9.32 -1.88 -9.22
N ASN A 196 -8.22 -2.11 -8.51
CA ASN A 196 -8.15 -3.00 -7.37
C ASN A 196 -8.73 -2.30 -6.15
N ALA A 197 -9.81 -2.86 -5.58
CA ALA A 197 -10.50 -2.28 -4.43
C ALA A 197 -9.57 -2.06 -3.23
N MET A 198 -8.72 -3.03 -2.90
CA MET A 198 -7.77 -2.90 -1.79
C MET A 198 -6.75 -1.79 -2.03
N THR A 199 -6.27 -1.65 -3.27
CA THR A 199 -5.37 -0.55 -3.62
C THR A 199 -6.09 0.80 -3.49
N LYS A 200 -7.34 0.93 -3.95
CA LYS A 200 -8.13 2.16 -3.78
C LYS A 200 -8.33 2.51 -2.31
N ILE A 201 -8.79 1.56 -1.49
CA ILE A 201 -8.99 1.73 -0.05
C ILE A 201 -7.69 2.19 0.62
N GLY A 202 -6.60 1.47 0.40
CA GLY A 202 -5.29 1.83 0.97
C GLY A 202 -4.79 3.19 0.50
N THR A 203 -5.11 3.60 -0.72
CA THR A 203 -4.75 4.91 -1.27
C THR A 203 -5.56 6.03 -0.60
N HIS A 204 -6.88 5.86 -0.44
CA HIS A 204 -7.71 6.79 0.29
C HIS A 204 -7.26 6.92 1.75
N ILE A 205 -6.94 5.82 2.44
CA ILE A 205 -6.38 5.89 3.82
C ILE A 205 -5.10 6.73 3.86
N LYS A 206 -4.15 6.48 2.95
CA LYS A 206 -2.90 7.26 2.91
C LYS A 206 -3.16 8.74 2.58
N LEU A 207 -4.03 9.03 1.63
CA LEU A 207 -4.42 10.41 1.30
C LEU A 207 -5.04 11.11 2.52
N GLY A 208 -5.97 10.45 3.22
CA GLY A 208 -6.58 10.98 4.43
C GLY A 208 -5.55 11.33 5.50
N LEU A 209 -4.58 10.45 5.73
CA LEU A 209 -3.47 10.70 6.65
C LEU A 209 -2.59 11.87 6.20
N THR A 210 -2.35 12.05 4.90
CA THR A 210 -1.54 13.18 4.44
C THR A 210 -2.16 14.53 4.78
N TYR A 211 -3.48 14.63 4.99
CA TYR A 211 -4.17 15.86 5.38
C TYR A 211 -4.16 16.15 6.88
N THR A 212 -3.50 15.30 7.70
CA THR A 212 -3.49 15.43 9.17
C THR A 212 -3.23 16.85 9.64
N PHE A 213 -2.24 17.55 9.06
CA PHE A 213 -1.84 18.89 9.48
C PHE A 213 -2.43 20.03 8.63
N ASP A 214 -3.21 19.70 7.58
CA ASP A 214 -3.64 20.69 6.58
C ASP A 214 -5.16 20.89 6.58
N SER A 215 -5.94 19.81 6.67
CA SER A 215 -7.40 19.91 6.53
C SER A 215 -8.12 18.69 7.12
N TYR A 216 -8.83 18.91 8.23
CA TYR A 216 -9.73 17.92 8.82
C TYR A 216 -10.76 17.39 7.79
N THR A 217 -11.42 18.29 7.06
CA THR A 217 -12.48 17.94 6.11
C THR A 217 -11.98 17.05 4.98
N GLN A 218 -10.82 17.36 4.40
CA GLN A 218 -10.24 16.53 3.34
C GLN A 218 -9.76 15.18 3.88
N GLY A 219 -9.15 15.15 5.06
CA GLY A 219 -8.76 13.92 5.74
C GLY A 219 -9.95 12.99 5.96
N MET A 220 -11.04 13.52 6.53
CA MET A 220 -12.28 12.79 6.77
C MET A 220 -12.94 12.34 5.47
N TYR A 221 -13.00 13.19 4.43
CA TYR A 221 -13.54 12.79 3.13
C TYR A 221 -12.87 11.51 2.62
N HIS A 222 -11.54 11.47 2.64
CA HIS A 222 -10.81 10.30 2.19
C HIS A 222 -11.04 9.06 3.07
N PHE A 223 -11.13 9.20 4.39
CA PHE A 223 -11.46 8.07 5.26
C PHE A 223 -12.87 7.52 5.03
N HIS A 224 -13.87 8.37 4.79
CA HIS A 224 -15.22 7.91 4.45
C HIS A 224 -15.27 7.20 3.09
N GLN A 225 -14.56 7.71 2.09
CA GLN A 225 -14.43 7.03 0.79
C GLN A 225 -13.76 5.66 0.93
N ALA A 226 -12.72 5.55 1.76
CA ALA A 226 -12.09 4.26 2.06
C ALA A 226 -13.05 3.29 2.74
N LEU A 227 -13.87 3.77 3.68
CA LEU A 227 -14.85 2.97 4.42
C LEU A 227 -15.99 2.49 3.53
N GLU A 228 -16.51 3.35 2.67
CA GLU A 228 -17.55 3.01 1.69
C GLU A 228 -17.09 1.87 0.79
N LEU A 229 -15.88 1.98 0.23
CA LEU A 229 -15.28 0.93 -0.60
C LEU A 229 -15.02 -0.36 0.19
N ALA A 230 -14.56 -0.26 1.44
CA ALA A 230 -14.30 -1.43 2.27
C ALA A 230 -15.59 -2.20 2.58
N LYS A 231 -16.68 -1.51 2.91
CA LYS A 231 -18.01 -2.10 3.08
C LYS A 231 -18.57 -2.70 1.79
N GLN A 232 -18.48 -1.98 0.67
CA GLN A 232 -18.94 -2.45 -0.64
C GLN A 232 -18.27 -3.76 -1.06
N HIS A 233 -17.00 -3.94 -0.68
CA HIS A 233 -16.21 -5.12 -1.01
C HIS A 233 -16.06 -6.13 0.14
N HIS A 234 -16.76 -5.94 1.26
CA HIS A 234 -16.72 -6.80 2.45
C HIS A 234 -15.30 -7.05 2.98
N ILE A 235 -14.48 -5.99 3.10
CA ILE A 235 -13.09 -6.07 3.55
C ILE A 235 -12.97 -5.55 4.99
N GLU A 236 -13.50 -6.30 5.95
CA GLU A 236 -13.69 -5.92 7.36
C GLU A 236 -12.41 -5.39 8.05
N LYS A 237 -11.24 -5.92 7.69
CA LYS A 237 -9.96 -5.45 8.26
C LYS A 237 -9.74 -3.95 8.06
N TYR A 238 -10.23 -3.38 6.95
CA TYR A 238 -10.10 -1.95 6.68
C TYR A 238 -11.18 -1.15 7.39
N ASP A 239 -12.40 -1.69 7.54
CA ASP A 239 -13.45 -1.06 8.35
C ASP A 239 -12.97 -0.83 9.78
N TYR A 240 -12.39 -1.86 10.40
CA TYR A 240 -11.80 -1.75 11.73
C TYR A 240 -10.68 -0.72 11.76
N LEU A 241 -9.71 -0.79 10.84
CA LEU A 241 -8.58 0.13 10.79
C LEU A 241 -9.05 1.60 10.68
N ILE A 242 -10.03 1.87 9.81
CA ILE A 242 -10.51 3.23 9.56
C ILE A 242 -11.31 3.74 10.76
N LEU A 243 -12.30 2.99 11.23
CA LEU A 243 -13.23 3.42 12.28
C LEU A 243 -12.57 3.46 13.66
N GLN A 244 -11.67 2.53 13.95
CA GLN A 244 -11.09 2.40 15.29
C GLN A 244 -9.75 3.12 15.41
N ARG A 245 -9.09 3.46 14.30
CA ARG A 245 -7.78 4.12 14.35
C ARG A 245 -7.74 5.43 13.58
N ASN A 246 -7.97 5.41 12.28
CA ASN A 246 -7.69 6.59 11.44
C ASN A 246 -8.63 7.78 11.69
N ILE A 247 -9.95 7.54 11.78
CA ILE A 247 -10.93 8.58 12.08
C ILE A 247 -10.73 9.13 13.50
N PRO A 248 -10.65 8.29 14.56
CA PRO A 248 -10.34 8.74 15.91
C PRO A 248 -9.06 9.58 16.02
N PHE A 249 -7.98 9.11 15.39
CA PHE A 249 -6.70 9.81 15.37
C PHE A 249 -6.83 11.23 14.81
N LEU A 250 -7.45 11.36 13.63
CA LEU A 250 -7.60 12.65 12.97
C LEU A 250 -8.53 13.57 13.75
N ALA A 251 -9.65 13.05 14.25
CA ALA A 251 -10.58 13.80 15.08
C ALA A 251 -9.92 14.35 16.36
N ALA A 252 -9.18 13.51 17.08
CA ALA A 252 -8.45 13.90 18.27
C ALA A 252 -7.35 14.93 17.96
N HIS A 253 -6.63 14.79 16.85
CA HIS A 253 -5.64 15.78 16.43
C HIS A 253 -6.23 17.19 16.25
N TRP A 254 -7.45 17.27 15.73
CA TRP A 254 -8.16 18.53 15.47
C TRP A 254 -9.08 18.97 16.62
N ASN A 255 -9.06 18.28 17.77
CA ASN A 255 -9.99 18.48 18.89
C ASN A 255 -11.48 18.44 18.48
N ARG A 256 -11.82 17.62 17.48
CA ARG A 256 -13.20 17.43 16.97
C ARG A 256 -13.70 16.02 17.31
N VAL A 257 -13.75 15.72 18.60
CA VAL A 257 -14.00 14.37 19.11
C VAL A 257 -15.46 14.11 19.49
N ASP A 258 -16.35 15.06 19.24
CA ASP A 258 -17.78 14.89 19.47
C ASP A 258 -18.31 13.73 18.63
N ASN A 259 -19.01 12.79 19.28
CA ASN A 259 -19.54 11.58 18.67
C ASN A 259 -18.49 10.64 18.04
N ILE A 260 -17.21 10.77 18.42
CA ILE A 260 -16.15 9.86 18.00
C ILE A 260 -16.00 8.75 19.05
N TYR A 261 -16.12 7.51 18.60
CA TYR A 261 -15.98 6.32 19.42
C TYR A 261 -14.94 5.36 18.84
N THR A 262 -14.13 4.77 19.71
CA THR A 262 -13.19 3.72 19.36
C THR A 262 -13.01 2.73 20.51
N LYS A 263 -12.73 1.48 20.16
CA LYS A 263 -12.32 0.38 21.05
C LYS A 263 -10.80 0.29 21.18
N ASP A 264 -10.05 1.01 20.34
CA ASP A 264 -8.58 1.04 20.43
C ASP A 264 -8.17 1.96 21.59
N LYS A 265 -7.62 1.36 22.65
CA LYS A 265 -7.23 2.09 23.87
C LYS A 265 -6.25 3.23 23.59
N SER A 266 -5.35 3.07 22.62
CA SER A 266 -4.38 4.13 22.30
C SER A 266 -5.09 5.36 21.75
N GLU A 267 -6.11 5.17 20.91
CA GLU A 267 -6.90 6.28 20.37
C GLU A 267 -7.94 6.81 21.37
N GLN A 268 -8.43 5.98 22.30
CA GLN A 268 -9.22 6.46 23.44
C GLN A 268 -8.42 7.47 24.27
N ALA A 269 -7.17 7.16 24.59
CA ALA A 269 -6.30 8.10 25.31
C ALA A 269 -6.08 9.40 24.52
N HIS A 270 -5.89 9.32 23.20
CA HIS A 270 -5.75 10.50 22.36
C HIS A 270 -7.02 11.38 22.36
N ILE A 271 -8.20 10.75 22.35
CA ILE A 271 -9.49 11.45 22.49
C ILE A 271 -9.59 12.13 23.86
N GLU A 272 -9.23 11.47 24.95
CA GLU A 272 -9.26 12.08 26.29
C GLU A 272 -8.30 13.27 26.39
N ILE A 273 -7.11 13.19 25.79
CA ILE A 273 -6.18 14.34 25.66
C ILE A 273 -6.85 15.49 24.90
N ALA A 274 -7.56 15.21 23.80
CA ALA A 274 -8.24 16.22 23.01
C ALA A 274 -9.40 16.91 23.77
N LYS A 275 -10.03 16.21 24.71
CA LYS A 275 -11.04 16.77 25.64
C LYS A 275 -10.43 17.57 26.79
N GLY A 276 -9.11 17.50 27.00
CA GLY A 276 -8.43 18.06 28.17
C GLY A 276 -8.39 17.14 29.39
N ASN A 277 -8.87 15.90 29.28
CA ASN A 277 -8.93 14.92 30.35
C ASN A 277 -7.60 14.16 30.48
N ASN A 278 -6.51 14.89 30.80
CA ASN A 278 -5.17 14.33 30.79
C ASN A 278 -4.98 13.16 31.77
N GLN A 279 -5.61 13.21 32.94
CA GLN A 279 -5.50 12.15 33.95
C GLN A 279 -6.07 10.82 33.45
N ASN A 280 -7.28 10.83 32.87
CA ASN A 280 -7.88 9.65 32.26
C ASN A 280 -7.01 9.08 31.14
N ALA A 281 -6.41 9.95 30.32
CA ALA A 281 -5.51 9.52 29.26
C ALA A 281 -4.26 8.82 29.81
N ILE A 282 -3.70 9.32 30.92
CA ILE A 282 -2.55 8.70 31.60
C ILE A 282 -2.93 7.29 32.09
N GLU A 283 -4.06 7.16 32.78
CA GLU A 283 -4.54 5.87 33.30
C GLU A 283 -4.72 4.84 32.18
N ILE A 284 -5.36 5.23 31.07
CA ILE A 284 -5.52 4.36 29.90
C ILE A 284 -4.15 3.94 29.33
N LEU A 285 -3.20 4.87 29.23
CA LEU A 285 -1.88 4.60 28.63
C LEU A 285 -0.96 3.79 29.54
N GLU A 286 -1.13 3.84 30.86
CA GLU A 286 -0.37 3.03 31.83
C GLU A 286 -0.75 1.53 31.74
N GLU A 287 -1.96 1.22 31.26
CA GLU A 287 -2.37 -0.16 30.96
C GLU A 287 -1.80 -0.70 29.63
N LEU A 288 -1.13 0.14 28.84
CA LEU A 288 -0.62 -0.22 27.52
C LEU A 288 0.90 -0.33 27.49
N PRO A 289 1.46 -1.28 26.72
CA PRO A 289 2.87 -1.23 26.41
C PRO A 289 3.15 -0.04 25.48
N LEU A 290 4.02 0.88 25.90
CA LEU A 290 4.41 2.08 25.15
C LEU A 290 5.42 1.73 24.03
N ASN A 291 5.01 0.85 23.12
CA ASN A 291 5.86 0.28 22.08
C ASN A 291 5.81 1.03 20.75
N SER A 292 4.98 2.08 20.65
CA SER A 292 4.89 2.91 19.45
C SER A 292 5.20 4.38 19.76
N PRO A 293 5.78 5.11 18.79
CA PRO A 293 6.02 6.54 18.92
C PRO A 293 4.73 7.34 19.12
N PHE A 294 3.58 6.88 18.62
CA PHE A 294 2.28 7.50 18.87
C PHE A 294 1.87 7.40 20.34
N GLN A 295 2.00 6.22 20.96
CA GLN A 295 1.70 6.05 22.39
C GLN A 295 2.64 6.88 23.26
N LEU A 296 3.94 6.93 22.93
CA LEU A 296 4.90 7.81 23.61
C LEU A 296 4.52 9.29 23.45
N TYR A 297 4.07 9.69 22.26
CA TYR A 297 3.57 11.04 22.00
C TYR A 297 2.33 11.36 22.84
N TYR A 298 1.34 10.46 22.88
CA TYR A 298 0.14 10.62 23.69
C TYR A 298 0.49 10.74 25.17
N MET A 299 1.34 9.85 25.70
CA MET A 299 1.76 9.88 27.10
C MET A 299 2.52 11.17 27.43
N GLY A 300 3.46 11.57 26.56
CA GLY A 300 4.21 12.81 26.72
C GLY A 300 3.31 14.05 26.71
N ARG A 301 2.26 14.06 25.86
CA ARG A 301 1.25 15.13 25.87
C ARG A 301 0.42 15.14 27.14
N ALA A 302 -0.06 13.99 27.60
CA ALA A 302 -0.90 13.91 28.78
C ALA A 302 -0.13 14.31 30.06
N LYS A 303 1.13 13.85 30.19
CA LYS A 303 2.01 14.16 31.34
C LYS A 303 2.71 15.52 31.25
N GLN A 304 2.59 16.23 30.12
CA GLN A 304 3.42 17.41 29.83
C GLN A 304 4.92 17.10 30.01
N ASP A 305 5.36 15.94 29.51
CA ASP A 305 6.72 15.43 29.66
C ASP A 305 7.53 15.61 28.37
N LYS A 306 8.46 16.57 28.39
CA LYS A 306 9.34 16.87 27.25
C LYS A 306 10.24 15.68 26.86
N GLN A 307 10.68 14.87 27.82
CA GLN A 307 11.55 13.71 27.54
C GLN A 307 10.80 12.62 26.79
N LEU A 308 9.55 12.35 27.16
CA LEU A 308 8.70 11.42 26.41
C LEU A 308 8.41 11.90 24.98
N LEU A 309 8.17 13.20 24.80
CA LEU A 309 7.98 13.78 23.46
C LEU A 309 9.26 13.70 22.61
N LEU A 310 10.44 13.98 23.18
CA LEU A 310 11.72 13.80 22.49
C LEU A 310 11.99 12.34 22.13
N LYS A 311 11.65 11.40 23.03
CA LYS A 311 11.74 9.96 22.75
C LYS A 311 10.81 9.56 21.61
N SER A 312 9.56 10.01 21.62
CA SER A 312 8.61 9.79 20.52
C SER A 312 9.16 10.31 19.18
N TYR A 313 9.71 11.53 19.18
CA TYR A 313 10.32 12.11 17.98
C TYR A 313 11.46 11.25 17.44
N ARG A 314 12.41 10.86 18.31
CA ARG A 314 13.51 9.97 17.92
C ARG A 314 13.00 8.67 17.33
N GLU A 315 11.98 8.06 17.92
CA GLU A 315 11.41 6.82 17.37
C GLU A 315 10.75 6.99 16.00
N PHE A 316 10.07 8.13 15.74
CA PHE A 316 9.57 8.43 14.39
C PHE A 316 10.71 8.53 13.37
N ILE A 317 11.81 9.20 13.71
CA ILE A 317 12.92 9.43 12.77
C ILE A 317 13.83 8.20 12.62
N GLU A 318 14.34 7.67 13.73
CA GLU A 318 15.39 6.65 13.72
C GLU A 318 14.85 5.26 13.37
N LYS A 319 13.67 4.90 13.89
CA LYS A 319 13.08 3.58 13.61
C LYS A 319 12.23 3.61 12.35
N ARG A 320 11.47 4.69 12.12
CA ARG A 320 10.45 4.71 11.04
C ARG A 320 10.79 5.61 9.87
N SER A 321 11.84 6.45 9.97
CA SER A 321 12.14 7.54 9.03
C SER A 321 10.90 8.31 8.60
N ASP A 322 9.99 8.51 9.55
CA ASP A 322 8.70 9.13 9.36
C ASP A 322 8.78 10.59 9.79
N HIS A 323 9.28 11.41 8.86
CA HIS A 323 9.41 12.85 9.06
C HIS A 323 8.04 13.55 9.12
N PHE A 324 7.00 12.96 8.52
CA PHE A 324 5.65 13.52 8.52
C PHE A 324 5.02 13.44 9.91
N PHE A 325 4.92 12.25 10.50
CA PHE A 325 4.36 12.12 11.85
C PHE A 325 5.34 12.54 12.94
N GLY A 326 6.64 12.62 12.66
CA GLY A 326 7.63 13.27 13.52
C GLY A 326 7.27 14.73 13.88
N LYS A 327 6.43 15.40 13.09
CA LYS A 327 5.90 16.73 13.42
C LYS A 327 5.00 16.76 14.66
N LEU A 328 4.34 15.65 15.01
CA LEU A 328 3.44 15.57 16.16
C LEU A 328 4.14 15.94 17.49
N PRO A 329 5.21 15.23 17.92
CA PRO A 329 5.91 15.58 19.15
C PRO A 329 6.60 16.94 19.08
N LEU A 330 7.11 17.36 17.90
CA LEU A 330 7.72 18.69 17.74
C LEU A 330 6.72 19.82 17.95
N ALA A 331 5.51 19.68 17.43
CA ALA A 331 4.45 20.67 17.63
C ALA A 331 4.06 20.79 19.11
N ALA A 332 3.95 19.66 19.81
CA ALA A 332 3.67 19.65 21.25
C ALA A 332 4.78 20.31 22.08
N LEU A 333 6.06 20.02 21.77
CA LEU A 333 7.21 20.66 22.44
C LEU A 333 7.20 22.18 22.26
N LYS A 334 6.89 22.67 21.05
CA LYS A 334 6.78 24.12 20.79
C LYS A 334 5.68 24.78 21.62
N GLN A 335 4.52 24.13 21.73
CA GLN A 335 3.40 24.64 22.53
C GLN A 335 3.73 24.70 24.03
N MET A 336 4.55 23.78 24.53
CA MET A 336 4.98 23.79 25.93
C MET A 336 5.94 24.95 26.21
N ASN A 337 6.95 25.16 25.36
CA ASN A 337 7.90 26.25 25.54
C ASN A 337 7.21 27.62 25.48
N SER A 338 6.24 27.81 24.56
CA SER A 338 5.48 29.07 24.50
C SER A 338 4.63 29.37 25.73
N LYS A 339 4.32 28.36 26.55
CA LYS A 339 3.59 28.53 27.81
C LYS A 339 4.50 28.83 29.01
N GLU A 340 5.79 28.57 28.89
CA GLU A 340 6.79 28.87 29.93
C GLU A 340 7.34 30.30 29.82
N GLU A 341 7.11 30.98 28.69
CA GLU A 341 7.54 32.36 28.42
C GLU A 341 6.48 33.42 28.76
N ILE A 342 5.32 33.02 29.30
CA ILE A 342 4.23 33.87 29.83
C ILE A 342 4.17 33.71 31.34
#